data_AF-A0A1S8WX86-F1
#
_entry.id   AF-A0A1S8WX86-F1
#
_cell.length_a   1.000
_cell.length_b   1.000
_cell.length_c   1.000
_cell.angle_alpha   90.00
_cell.angle_beta   90.00
_cell.angle_gamma   90.00
#
_symmetry.space_group_name_H-M   'P 1'
#
loop_
_entity.id
_entity.type
_entity.pdbx_description
1 polymer ?
#
loop_
_entity_poly.entity_id
_entity_poly.type
_entity_poly.pdbx_seq_one_letter_code
_entity_poly.pdbx_strand_id
1 'polypeptide(L)'
;MISALLLGLSVFGAVSLCGVLAVELVPVSLSGTSHALTALCANVGAFAACYPISRLSDVMGWANAFVFSGICSSLALLPMCLLHCYRFRKLLVR
;
A
#
# COMPACT_ATOMS: atom_id res chain seq x y z
N MET A 1 -11.55 -17.49 -2.09
CA MET A 1 -11.82 -16.57 -3.22
C MET A 1 -12.24 -15.17 -2.75
N ILE A 2 -13.21 -15.03 -1.84
CA ILE A 2 -13.62 -13.71 -1.29
C ILE A 2 -12.47 -12.97 -0.58
N SER A 3 -11.60 -13.68 0.15
CA SER A 3 -10.43 -13.08 0.81
C SER A 3 -9.45 -12.40 -0.16
N ALA A 4 -9.16 -13.04 -1.30
CA ALA A 4 -8.31 -12.46 -2.34
C ALA A 4 -8.94 -11.24 -3.00
N LEU A 5 -10.27 -11.24 -3.20
CA LEU A 5 -11.02 -10.09 -3.71
C LEU A 5 -10.92 -8.89 -2.75
N LEU A 6 -11.19 -9.11 -1.46
CA LEU A 6 -11.14 -8.06 -0.44
C LEU A 6 -9.72 -7.49 -0.28
N LEU A 7 -8.70 -8.36 -0.33
CA LEU A 7 -7.30 -7.94 -0.32
C LEU A 7 -6.94 -7.10 -1.55
N GLY A 8 -7.33 -7.55 -2.74
CA GLY A 8 -7.12 -6.78 -3.97
C GLY A 8 -7.77 -5.40 -3.91
N LEU A 9 -9.05 -5.34 -3.53
CA LEU A 9 -9.79 -4.08 -3.44
C LEU A 9 -9.13 -3.10 -2.45
N SER A 10 -8.73 -3.60 -1.28
CA SER A 10 -8.09 -2.78 -0.24
C SER A 10 -6.70 -2.28 -0.65
N VAL A 11 -5.88 -3.15 -1.26
CA VAL A 11 -4.52 -2.79 -1.68
C VAL A 11 -4.53 -1.80 -2.85
N PHE A 12 -5.34 -2.03 -3.89
CA PHE A 12 -5.44 -1.09 -5.01
C PHE A 12 -6.01 0.27 -4.57
N GLY A 13 -6.99 0.28 -3.66
CA GLY A 13 -7.50 1.50 -3.05
C GLY A 13 -6.40 2.28 -2.31
N ALA A 14 -5.59 1.59 -1.50
CA ALA A 14 -4.48 2.20 -0.76
C ALA A 14 -3.39 2.76 -1.69
N VAL A 15 -3.02 2.04 -2.75
CA VAL A 15 -2.04 2.50 -3.75
C VAL A 15 -2.51 3.76 -4.45
N SER A 16 -3.79 3.81 -4.85
CA SER A 16 -4.40 4.99 -5.47
C SER A 16 -4.36 6.20 -4.53
N LEU A 17 -4.75 6.02 -3.26
CA LEU A 17 -4.70 7.08 -2.25
C LEU A 17 -3.28 7.60 -2.00
N CYS A 18 -2.27 6.72 -1.96
CA CYS A 18 -0.87 7.12 -1.83
C CYS A 18 -0.40 7.98 -3.00
N GLY A 19 -0.81 7.63 -4.22
CA GLY A 19 -0.49 8.41 -5.42
C GLY A 19 -1.06 9.82 -5.39
N VAL A 20 -2.29 9.98 -4.88
CA VAL A 20 -2.92 11.30 -4.70
C VAL A 20 -2.23 12.08 -3.57
N LEU A 21 -1.96 11.45 -2.43
CA LEU A 21 -1.24 12.10 -1.33
C LEU A 21 0.15 12.60 -1.74
N ALA A 22 0.87 11.84 -2.57
CA ALA A 22 2.19 12.21 -3.07
C ALA A 22 2.12 13.48 -3.94
N VAL A 23 1.05 13.65 -4.71
CA VAL A 23 0.78 14.84 -5.51
C VAL A 23 0.47 16.05 -4.63
N GLU A 24 -0.36 15.87 -3.61
CA GLU A 24 -0.76 16.95 -2.69
C GLU A 24 0.38 17.45 -1.78
N LEU A 25 1.43 16.67 -1.59
CA LEU A 25 2.58 17.00 -0.72
C LEU A 25 3.68 17.81 -1.42
N VAL A 26 3.66 17.89 -2.76
CA VAL A 26 4.74 18.43 -3.57
C VAL A 26 4.26 19.66 -4.34
N PRO A 27 5.10 20.71 -4.54
CA PRO A 27 4.73 21.87 -5.36
C PRO A 27 4.26 21.44 -6.76
N VAL A 28 3.30 22.19 -7.31
CA VAL A 28 2.58 21.87 -8.57
C VAL A 28 3.49 21.57 -9.77
N SER A 29 4.72 22.08 -9.78
CA SER A 29 5.73 21.82 -10.81
C SER A 29 6.30 20.39 -10.81
N LEU A 30 6.17 19.65 -9.71
CA LEU A 30 6.73 18.29 -9.50
C LEU A 30 5.65 17.24 -9.14
N SER A 31 4.38 17.59 -9.26
CA SER A 31 3.25 16.70 -9.00
C SER A 31 3.28 15.44 -9.90
N GLY A 32 3.50 15.63 -11.21
CA GLY A 32 3.58 14.51 -12.16
C GLY A 32 4.74 13.54 -11.88
N THR A 33 5.90 14.06 -11.49
CA THR A 33 7.06 13.23 -11.11
C THR A 33 6.81 12.45 -9.83
N SER A 34 6.08 13.02 -8.87
CA SER A 34 5.76 12.37 -7.59
C SER A 34 4.76 11.22 -7.78
N HIS A 35 3.78 11.41 -8.65
CA HIS A 35 2.86 10.35 -9.04
C HIS A 35 3.59 9.20 -9.75
N ALA A 36 4.44 9.53 -10.73
CA ALA A 36 5.23 8.54 -11.47
C ALA A 36 6.18 7.75 -10.56
N LEU A 37 6.84 8.42 -9.62
CA LEU A 37 7.73 7.77 -8.64
C LEU A 37 6.94 6.81 -7.74
N THR A 38 5.75 7.22 -7.28
CA THR A 38 4.88 6.36 -6.46
C THR A 38 4.42 5.12 -7.24
N ALA A 39 4.06 5.28 -8.51
CA ALA A 39 3.70 4.18 -9.39
C ALA A 39 4.88 3.23 -9.66
N LEU A 40 6.10 3.76 -9.82
CA LEU A 40 7.31 2.96 -9.97
C LEU A 40 7.57 2.14 -8.70
N CYS A 41 7.52 2.75 -7.53
CA CYS A 41 7.69 2.06 -6.25
C CYS A 41 6.64 0.96 -6.05
N ALA A 42 5.39 1.21 -6.44
CA ALA A 42 4.33 0.20 -6.38
C ALA A 42 4.65 -1.02 -7.26
N ASN A 43 5.09 -0.80 -8.50
CA ASN A 43 5.46 -1.88 -9.41
C ASN A 43 6.69 -2.66 -8.92
N VAL A 44 7.74 -1.97 -8.47
CA VAL A 44 8.95 -2.62 -7.92
C VAL A 44 8.61 -3.44 -6.67
N GLY A 45 7.75 -2.92 -5.79
CA GLY A 45 7.26 -3.65 -4.62
C GLY A 45 6.47 -4.91 -5.00
N ALA A 46 5.61 -4.83 -6.01
CA ALA A 46 4.86 -5.99 -6.50
C ALA A 46 5.77 -7.09 -7.06
N PHE A 47 6.79 -6.72 -7.84
CA PHE A 47 7.81 -7.66 -8.32
C PHE A 47 8.59 -8.30 -7.16
N ALA A 48 9.04 -7.49 -6.21
CA ALA A 48 9.79 -7.97 -5.05
C ALA A 48 8.95 -8.88 -4.14
N ALA A 49 7.65 -8.64 -4.01
CA ALA A 49 6.72 -9.46 -3.22
C ALA A 49 6.37 -10.79 -3.90
N CYS A 50 6.50 -10.88 -5.23
CA CYS A 50 6.17 -12.09 -5.99
C CYS A 50 7.14 -13.26 -5.69
N TYR A 51 8.41 -12.97 -5.41
CA TYR A 51 9.40 -14.00 -5.04
C TYR A 51 9.11 -14.67 -3.68
N PRO A 52 8.97 -13.94 -2.56
CA PRO A 52 8.68 -14.54 -1.26
C PRO A 52 7.28 -15.17 -1.22
N ILE A 53 6.27 -14.60 -1.90
CA ILE A 53 4.93 -15.20 -1.91
C ILE A 53 4.93 -16.57 -2.62
N SER A 54 5.69 -16.69 -3.71
CA SER A 54 5.83 -17.96 -4.45
C SER A 54 6.58 -19.01 -3.63
N ARG A 55 7.64 -18.60 -2.93
CA ARG A 55 8.33 -19.50 -1.99
C ARG A 55 7.43 -19.91 -0.84
N LEU A 56 6.63 -18.99 -0.29
CA LEU A 56 5.74 -19.25 0.84
C LEU A 56 4.59 -20.20 0.45
N SER A 57 4.08 -20.10 -0.78
CA SER A 57 3.07 -21.04 -1.30
C SER A 57 3.61 -22.46 -1.43
N ASP A 58 4.89 -22.62 -1.77
CA ASP A 58 5.52 -23.94 -1.90
C ASP A 58 5.70 -24.64 -0.54
N VAL A 59 6.06 -23.90 0.52
CA VAL A 59 6.31 -24.50 1.84
C VAL A 59 5.05 -24.67 2.69
N MET A 60 4.12 -23.70 2.64
CA MET A 60 3.02 -23.60 3.60
C MET A 60 1.63 -23.62 2.96
N GLY A 61 1.56 -23.77 1.63
CA GLY A 61 0.32 -23.78 0.87
C GLY A 61 -0.30 -22.39 0.67
N TRP A 62 -1.19 -22.30 -0.32
CA TRP A 62 -1.80 -21.03 -0.75
C TRP A 62 -2.66 -20.34 0.32
N ALA A 63 -3.30 -21.10 1.21
CA ALA A 63 -4.14 -20.54 2.26
C ALA A 63 -3.33 -19.64 3.21
N ASN A 64 -2.15 -20.09 3.62
CA ASN A 64 -1.26 -19.34 4.51
C ASN A 64 -0.60 -18.16 3.79
N ALA A 65 -0.30 -18.29 2.49
CA ALA A 65 0.23 -17.20 1.68
C ALA A 65 -0.75 -16.00 1.61
N PHE A 66 -2.05 -16.26 1.44
CA PHE A 66 -3.06 -15.19 1.45
C PHE A 66 -3.20 -14.51 2.83
N VAL A 67 -3.15 -15.27 3.92
CA VAL A 67 -3.19 -14.72 5.28
C VAL A 67 -1.96 -13.85 5.56
N PHE A 68 -0.77 -14.32 5.17
CA PHE A 68 0.47 -13.57 5.30
C PHE A 68 0.44 -12.26 4.50
N SER A 69 -0.05 -12.31 3.26
CA SER A 69 -0.26 -11.11 2.45
C SER A 69 -1.21 -10.12 3.14
N GLY A 70 -2.28 -10.61 3.78
CA GLY A 70 -3.20 -9.77 4.53
C GLY A 70 -2.53 -9.08 5.72
N ILE A 71 -1.72 -9.80 6.50
CA ILE A 71 -0.98 -9.23 7.64
C ILE A 71 0.00 -8.15 7.17
N CYS A 72 0.76 -8.42 6.10
CA CYS A 72 1.67 -7.44 5.50
C CYS A 72 0.92 -6.19 5.01
N SER A 73 -0.22 -6.35 4.33
CA SER A 73 -1.05 -5.23 3.89
C SER A 73 -1.60 -4.41 5.06
N SER A 74 -2.07 -5.06 6.13
CA SER A 74 -2.51 -4.36 7.36
C SER A 74 -1.36 -3.61 8.05
N LEU A 75 -0.16 -4.18 8.08
CA LEU A 75 1.01 -3.52 8.63
C LEU A 75 1.44 -2.29 7.80
N ALA A 76 1.29 -2.34 6.47
CA ALA A 76 1.55 -1.20 5.60
C ALA A 76 0.50 -0.08 5.76
N LEU A 77 -0.73 -0.42 6.15
CA LEU A 77 -1.79 0.56 6.42
C LEU A 77 -1.63 1.27 7.78
N LEU A 78 -1.00 0.63 8.77
CA LEU A 78 -0.73 1.22 10.09
C LEU A 78 -0.04 2.59 10.03
N PRO A 79 1.11 2.78 9.34
CA PRO A 79 1.76 4.08 9.25
C PRO A 79 0.92 5.12 8.49
N MET A 80 0.15 4.69 7.47
CA MET A 80 -0.77 5.58 6.76
C MET A 80 -1.91 6.05 7.66
N CYS A 81 -2.49 5.14 8.44
CA CYS A 81 -3.54 5.44 9.41
C CYS A 81 -3.02 6.36 10.52
N LEU A 82 -1.82 6.08 11.03
CA LEU A 82 -1.15 6.93 12.01
C LEU A 82 -0.91 8.34 11.45
N LEU A 83 -0.33 8.47 10.26
CA LEU A 83 -0.12 9.77 9.60
C LEU A 83 -1.44 10.52 9.39
N HIS A 84 -2.50 9.82 9.02
CA HIS A 84 -3.83 10.41 8.90
C HIS A 84 -4.33 10.93 10.26
N CYS A 85 -4.24 10.13 11.33
CA CYS A 85 -4.59 10.55 12.69
C CYS A 85 -3.74 11.73 13.20
N TYR A 86 -2.43 11.73 12.94
CA TYR A 86 -1.53 12.84 13.30
C TYR A 86 -1.86 14.11 12.51
N ARG A 87 -2.15 14.00 11.22
CA ARG A 87 -2.58 15.14 10.38
C ARG A 87 -3.92 15.69 10.84
N PHE A 88 -4.88 14.82 11.16
CA PHE A 88 -6.20 15.22 11.68
C PHE A 88 -6.08 15.96 13.00
N ARG A 89 -5.21 15.50 13.92
CA ARG A 89 -4.90 16.24 15.16
C ARG A 89 -4.28 17.61 14.90
N LYS A 90 -3.39 17.74 13.91
CA LYS A 90 -2.76 19.03 13.59
C LYS A 90 -3.74 20.05 13.00
N LEU A 91 -4.76 19.59 12.27
CA LEU A 91 -5.81 20.45 11.71
C LEU A 91 -6.84 20.90 12.76
N LEU A 92 -7.04 20.13 13.84
CA LEU A 92 -7.98 20.45 14.91
C LEU A 92 -7.40 21.42 15.95
N VAL A 93 -6.08 21.61 15.96
CA VAL A 93 -5.35 22.50 16.90
C VAL A 93 -4.96 23.84 16.24
N ARG A 94 -5.31 24.06 14.98
CA ARG A 94 -5.25 25.37 14.30
C ARG A 94 -6.65 25.95 14.17
#